data_AF-Q6QUI9-F1
#
_entry.id   AF-Q6QUI9-F1
#
_cell.length_a   1.000
_cell.length_b   1.000
_cell.length_c   1.000
_cell.angle_alpha   90.00
_cell.angle_beta   90.00
_cell.angle_gamma   90.00
#
_symmetry.space_group_name_H-M   'P 1'
#
loop_
_entity.id
_entity.type
_entity.pdbx_description
1 polymer ?
#
loop_
_entity_poly.entity_id
_entity_poly.type
_entity_poly.pdbx_seq_one_letter_code
_entity_poly.pdbx_strand_id
1 'polypeptide(L)'
;CAIGSGPGRAQARVEKLFEELTYKDQAERVTIVLESDKAPPPEVVRKVAEKSGLSPDKVAFVYAPTHSLAGGVQVVGRVLEVALHKAHELHFPLENIVDGIATAPLSPPQPDFV
;
A
#
# COMPACT_ATOMS: atom_id res chain seq x y z
N CYS A 1 -11.91 8.94 -1.66
CA CYS A 1 -10.95 8.15 -2.44
C CYS A 1 -10.04 7.41 -1.46
N ALA A 2 -10.06 6.08 -1.44
CA ALA A 2 -9.14 5.29 -0.61
C ALA A 2 -7.80 5.16 -1.32
N ILE A 3 -6.70 5.36 -0.60
CA ILE A 3 -5.35 5.07 -1.10
C ILE A 3 -5.12 3.57 -0.94
N GLY A 4 -4.95 2.87 -2.05
CA GLY A 4 -4.63 1.44 -2.05
C GLY A 4 -3.14 1.21 -1.87
N SER A 5 -2.77 0.35 -0.92
CA SER A 5 -1.40 -0.04 -0.63
C SER A 5 -1.24 -1.57 -0.59
N GLY A 6 -0.01 -2.05 -0.38
CA GLY A 6 0.28 -3.49 -0.24
C GLY A 6 0.70 -4.18 -1.54
N PRO A 7 0.90 -5.52 -1.48
CA PRO A 7 1.61 -6.30 -2.50
C PRO A 7 0.87 -6.36 -3.84
N GLY A 8 -0.47 -6.28 -3.86
CA GLY A 8 -1.22 -6.29 -5.11
C GLY A 8 -0.84 -5.15 -6.07
N ARG A 9 -0.25 -4.04 -5.58
CA ARG A 9 0.32 -2.98 -6.42
C ARG A 9 1.43 -3.50 -7.33
N ALA A 10 2.30 -4.38 -6.82
CA ALA A 10 3.44 -4.92 -7.56
C ALA A 10 3.04 -5.97 -8.61
N GLN A 11 1.88 -6.61 -8.46
CA GLN A 11 1.27 -7.44 -9.50
C GLN A 11 0.59 -6.55 -10.56
N ALA A 12 -0.22 -5.58 -10.12
CA ALA A 12 -1.04 -4.77 -11.02
C ALA A 12 -0.25 -3.71 -11.81
N ARG A 13 0.84 -3.17 -11.24
CA ARG A 13 1.78 -2.19 -11.84
C ARG A 13 1.09 -1.06 -12.61
N VAL A 14 0.04 -0.48 -12.02
CA VAL A 14 -0.75 0.61 -12.65
C VAL A 14 -0.12 1.99 -12.47
N GLU A 15 0.92 2.09 -11.66
CA GLU A 15 1.57 3.35 -11.28
C GLU A 15 2.91 3.50 -12.00
N LYS A 16 3.26 4.74 -12.35
CA LYS A 16 4.54 5.07 -13.02
C LYS A 16 5.77 4.63 -12.23
N LEU A 17 5.68 4.58 -10.89
CA LEU A 17 6.74 4.05 -10.03
C LEU A 17 7.24 2.68 -10.51
N PHE A 18 6.33 1.84 -10.99
CA PHE A 18 6.70 0.52 -11.47
C PHE A 18 7.37 0.52 -12.85
N GLU A 19 7.45 1.63 -13.57
CA GLU A 19 8.30 1.75 -14.77
C GLU A 19 9.78 1.90 -14.38
N GLU A 20 10.04 2.49 -13.21
CA GLU A 20 11.38 2.74 -12.68
C GLU A 20 11.91 1.57 -11.84
N LEU A 21 11.01 0.85 -11.17
CA LEU A 21 11.35 -0.34 -10.41
C LEU A 21 11.41 -1.59 -11.30
N THR A 22 12.48 -2.37 -11.16
CA THR A 22 12.66 -3.64 -11.87
C THR A 22 11.81 -4.78 -11.30
N TYR A 23 11.24 -4.60 -10.10
CA TYR A 23 10.44 -5.62 -9.43
C TYR A 23 9.04 -5.78 -10.06
N LYS A 24 8.65 -7.04 -10.27
CA LYS A 24 7.30 -7.43 -10.69
C LYS A 24 6.89 -8.67 -9.91
N ASP A 25 5.71 -8.63 -9.33
CA ASP A 25 5.15 -9.82 -8.67
C ASP A 25 4.53 -10.78 -9.70
N GLN A 26 4.50 -12.07 -9.35
CA GLN A 26 3.81 -13.13 -10.08
C GLN A 26 3.12 -14.05 -9.09
N ALA A 27 2.04 -13.56 -8.49
CA ALA A 27 1.27 -14.28 -7.49
C ALA A 27 -0.04 -14.86 -8.06
N GLU A 28 -0.45 -16.02 -7.53
CA GLU A 28 -1.77 -16.61 -7.83
C GLU A 28 -2.91 -15.94 -7.05
N ARG A 29 -2.59 -15.15 -6.03
CA ARG A 29 -3.52 -14.37 -5.20
C ARG A 29 -2.88 -13.03 -4.86
N VAL A 30 -3.68 -11.99 -4.75
CA VAL A 30 -3.19 -10.65 -4.41
C VAL A 30 -3.93 -10.08 -3.21
N THR A 31 -3.22 -9.28 -2.43
CA THR A 31 -3.80 -8.55 -1.29
C THR A 31 -3.60 -7.06 -1.50
N ILE A 32 -4.67 -6.29 -1.31
CA ILE A 32 -4.65 -4.83 -1.27
C ILE A 32 -5.11 -4.37 0.11
N VAL A 33 -4.41 -3.37 0.66
CA VAL A 33 -4.78 -2.71 1.90
C VAL A 33 -5.40 -1.35 1.56
N LEU A 34 -6.59 -1.08 2.06
CA LEU A 34 -7.34 0.16 1.85
C LEU A 34 -7.46 0.93 3.15
N GLU A 35 -7.17 2.21 3.09
CA GLU A 35 -7.53 3.12 4.16
C GLU A 35 -9.00 3.55 3.97
N SER A 36 -9.91 2.82 4.60
CA SER A 36 -11.36 3.03 4.49
C SER A 36 -12.09 2.42 5.69
N ASP A 37 -13.22 3.05 6.05
CA ASP A 37 -14.17 2.59 7.06
C ASP A 37 -15.10 1.47 6.56
N LYS A 38 -15.11 1.21 5.24
CA LYS A 38 -16.05 0.30 4.58
C LYS A 38 -15.32 -0.65 3.64
N ALA A 39 -15.97 -1.79 3.39
CA ALA A 39 -15.53 -2.72 2.37
C ALA A 39 -15.50 -2.04 0.99
N PRO A 40 -14.55 -2.40 0.10
CA PRO A 40 -14.53 -1.87 -1.25
C PRO A 40 -15.80 -2.29 -2.00
N PRO A 41 -16.39 -1.38 -2.79
CA PRO A 41 -17.54 -1.73 -3.58
C PRO A 41 -17.16 -2.70 -4.73
N PRO A 42 -18.10 -3.49 -5.26
CA PRO A 42 -17.82 -4.56 -6.22
C PRO A 42 -17.05 -4.12 -7.46
N GLU A 43 -17.25 -2.89 -7.94
CA GLU A 43 -16.52 -2.32 -9.08
C GLU A 43 -15.02 -2.16 -8.79
N VAL A 44 -14.64 -1.82 -7.55
CA VAL A 44 -13.23 -1.70 -7.15
C VAL A 44 -12.60 -3.09 -7.11
N VAL A 45 -13.31 -4.08 -6.57
CA VAL A 45 -12.85 -5.48 -6.53
C VAL A 45 -12.56 -5.99 -7.95
N ARG A 46 -13.50 -5.78 -8.89
CA ARG A 46 -13.33 -6.18 -10.29
C ARG A 46 -12.15 -5.46 -10.95
N LYS A 47 -12.03 -4.16 -10.74
CA LYS A 47 -10.92 -3.35 -11.30
C LYS A 47 -9.56 -3.86 -10.81
N VAL A 48 -9.42 -4.16 -9.51
CA VAL A 48 -8.16 -4.68 -8.96
C VAL A 48 -7.86 -6.07 -9.52
N ALA A 49 -8.86 -6.95 -9.61
CA ALA A 49 -8.72 -8.29 -10.17
C ALA A 49 -8.24 -8.24 -11.62
N GLU A 50 -8.91 -7.46 -12.47
CA GLU A 50 -8.57 -7.27 -13.88
C GLU A 50 -7.15 -6.72 -14.06
N LYS A 51 -6.78 -5.68 -13.30
CA LYS A 51 -5.42 -5.12 -13.38
C LYS A 51 -4.34 -6.06 -12.87
N SER A 52 -4.70 -6.96 -11.96
CA SER A 52 -3.80 -7.99 -11.44
C SER A 52 -3.75 -9.26 -12.30
N GLY A 53 -4.58 -9.36 -13.35
CA GLY A 53 -4.69 -10.55 -14.20
C GLY A 53 -5.30 -11.76 -13.49
N LEU A 54 -6.15 -11.52 -12.48
CA LEU A 54 -6.74 -12.55 -11.62
C LEU A 54 -8.26 -12.47 -11.62
N SER A 55 -8.90 -13.54 -11.15
CA SER A 55 -10.33 -13.55 -10.88
C SER A 55 -10.63 -12.89 -9.51
N PRO A 56 -11.82 -12.29 -9.31
CA PRO A 56 -12.17 -11.60 -8.07
C PRO A 56 -12.03 -12.43 -6.78
N ASP A 57 -12.25 -13.74 -6.84
CA ASP A 57 -12.09 -14.69 -5.72
C ASP A 57 -10.63 -14.88 -5.29
N LYS A 58 -9.67 -14.41 -6.09
CA LYS A 58 -8.23 -14.44 -5.80
C LYS A 58 -7.71 -13.09 -5.29
N VAL A 59 -8.59 -12.11 -5.05
CA VAL A 59 -8.24 -10.80 -4.51
C VAL A 59 -8.73 -10.68 -3.08
N ALA A 60 -7.81 -10.46 -2.15
CA ALA A 60 -8.12 -10.15 -0.76
C ALA A 60 -8.00 -8.64 -0.51
N PHE A 61 -8.93 -8.10 0.27
CA PHE A 61 -8.88 -6.73 0.74
C PHE A 61 -8.82 -6.70 2.25
N VAL A 62 -7.82 -5.98 2.78
CA VAL A 62 -7.79 -5.54 4.18
C VAL A 62 -8.18 -4.08 4.17
N TYR A 63 -9.15 -3.68 4.98
CA TYR A 63 -9.52 -2.27 5.11
C TYR A 63 -9.62 -1.89 6.57
N ALA A 64 -9.10 -0.71 6.89
CA ALA A 64 -9.15 -0.16 8.23
C ALA A 64 -9.27 1.36 8.15
N PRO A 65 -10.14 1.99 8.97
CA PRO A 65 -10.17 3.44 9.06
C PRO A 65 -8.94 3.93 9.83
N THR A 66 -8.45 5.12 9.49
CA THR A 66 -7.28 5.78 10.11
C THR A 66 -7.36 5.91 11.62
N HIS A 67 -8.54 6.19 12.16
CA HIS A 67 -8.76 6.34 13.60
C HIS A 67 -8.80 4.99 14.36
N SER A 68 -8.75 3.85 13.65
CA SER A 68 -8.60 2.55 14.29
C SER A 68 -7.15 2.30 14.68
N LEU A 69 -6.92 1.39 15.63
CA LEU A 69 -5.58 0.95 15.99
C LEU A 69 -4.82 0.41 14.77
N ALA A 70 -5.49 -0.38 13.91
CA ALA A 70 -4.88 -0.90 12.69
C ALA A 70 -4.51 0.22 11.70
N GLY A 71 -5.38 1.22 11.55
CA GLY A 71 -5.13 2.41 10.72
C GLY A 71 -3.96 3.25 11.23
N GLY A 72 -3.95 3.59 12.51
CA GLY A 72 -2.86 4.35 13.12
C GLY A 72 -1.52 3.62 13.03
N VAL A 73 -1.50 2.32 13.34
CA VAL A 73 -0.29 1.49 13.26
C VAL A 73 0.22 1.39 11.82
N GLN A 74 -0.65 1.16 10.82
CA GLN A 74 -0.19 1.01 9.43
C GLN A 74 0.32 2.33 8.83
N VAL A 75 -0.21 3.48 9.23
CA VAL A 75 0.35 4.78 8.82
C VAL A 75 1.72 5.01 9.45
N VAL A 76 1.85 4.83 10.77
CA VAL A 76 3.12 5.04 11.48
C VAL A 76 4.20 4.05 11.03
N GLY A 77 3.82 2.80 10.73
CA GLY A 77 4.72 1.75 10.22
C GLY A 77 5.40 2.10 8.89
N ARG A 78 4.88 3.09 8.15
CA ARG A 78 5.47 3.57 6.89
C ARG A 78 6.69 4.47 7.08
N VAL A 79 7.15 4.70 8.31
CA VAL A 79 8.29 5.61 8.58
C VAL A 79 9.52 5.30 7.70
N LEU A 80 9.81 4.01 7.45
CA LEU A 80 10.89 3.63 6.53
C LEU A 80 10.51 3.91 5.06
N GLU A 81 9.28 3.58 4.66
CA GLU A 81 8.75 3.83 3.31
C GLU A 81 8.83 5.33 2.95
N VAL A 82 8.50 6.24 3.88
CA VAL A 82 8.58 7.69 3.66
C VAL A 82 10.01 8.15 3.39
N ALA A 83 10.99 7.59 4.10
CA ALA A 83 12.40 7.88 3.84
C ALA A 83 12.84 7.38 2.45
N LEU A 84 12.44 6.16 2.07
CA LEU A 84 12.71 5.59 0.75
C LEU A 84 12.05 6.39 -0.37
N HIS A 85 10.79 6.78 -0.17
CA HIS A 85 10.05 7.63 -1.11
C HIS A 85 10.75 8.97 -1.29
N LYS A 86 11.26 9.57 -0.19
CA LYS A 86 11.98 10.83 -0.31
C LYS A 86 13.32 10.69 -1.02
N ALA A 87 14.06 9.62 -0.78
CA ALA A 87 15.28 9.31 -1.50
C ALA A 87 15.01 9.19 -3.01
N HIS A 88 13.95 8.45 -3.37
CA HIS A 88 13.49 8.30 -4.75
C HIS A 88 13.11 9.63 -5.41
N GLU A 89 12.31 10.46 -4.73
CA GLU A 89 11.94 11.81 -5.21
C GLU A 89 13.15 12.72 -5.45
N LEU A 90 14.21 12.55 -4.66
CA LEU A 90 15.48 13.28 -4.81
C LEU A 90 16.41 12.66 -5.86
N HIS A 91 15.91 11.68 -6.63
CA HIS A 91 16.65 10.92 -7.64
C HIS A 91 17.88 10.19 -7.08
N PHE A 92 17.86 9.86 -5.79
CA PHE A 92 18.86 8.96 -5.23
C PHE A 92 18.60 7.54 -5.73
N PRO A 93 19.61 6.83 -6.29
CA PRO A 93 19.43 5.48 -6.79
C PRO A 93 19.08 4.52 -5.63
N LEU A 94 17.86 3.97 -5.65
CA LEU A 94 17.36 3.11 -4.57
C LEU A 94 18.17 1.81 -4.42
N GLU A 95 18.81 1.35 -5.49
CA GLU A 95 19.72 0.20 -5.48
C GLU A 95 20.96 0.40 -4.60
N ASN A 96 21.29 1.64 -4.26
CA ASN A 96 22.38 1.96 -3.33
C ASN A 96 21.94 1.90 -1.87
N ILE A 97 20.64 1.74 -1.59
CA ILE A 97 20.13 1.53 -0.23
C ILE A 97 20.14 0.04 0.06
N VAL A 98 21.12 -0.40 0.86
CA VAL A 98 21.34 -1.83 1.15
C VAL A 98 20.37 -2.35 2.22
N ASP A 99 20.11 -1.57 3.26
CA ASP A 99 19.22 -1.94 4.37
C ASP A 99 18.69 -0.67 5.08
N GLY A 100 17.67 -0.83 5.92
CA GLY A 100 17.09 0.26 6.68
C GLY A 100 16.23 -0.20 7.85
N ILE A 101 16.36 0.51 8.97
CA ILE A 101 15.49 0.38 10.13
C ILE A 101 14.96 1.76 10.50
N ALA A 102 13.69 1.83 10.88
CA ALA A 102 13.08 3.06 11.35
C ALA A 102 12.07 2.75 12.46
N THR A 103 11.87 3.72 13.34
CA THR A 103 10.90 3.63 14.43
C THR A 103 10.22 4.98 14.57
N ALA A 104 8.91 4.97 14.78
CA ALA A 104 8.11 6.15 15.02
C ALA A 104 7.10 5.85 16.14
N PRO A 105 6.78 6.83 17.00
CA PRO A 105 5.78 6.65 18.05
C PRO A 105 4.38 6.54 17.44
N LEU A 106 3.53 5.71 18.05
CA LEU A 106 2.12 5.68 17.69
C LEU A 106 1.46 7.00 18.10
N SER A 107 0.67 7.56 17.20
CA SER A 107 -0.22 8.67 17.53
C SER A 107 -1.22 8.24 18.61
N PRO A 108 -1.55 9.12 19.57
CA PRO A 108 -2.62 8.83 20.53
C PRO A 108 -3.94 8.58 19.79
N PRO A 109 -4.83 7.71 20.31
CA PRO A 109 -6.14 7.49 19.71
C PRO A 109 -6.93 8.80 19.73
N GLN A 110 -7.39 9.24 18.56
CA GLN A 110 -8.17 10.46 18.40
C GLN A 110 -9.59 10.10 17.91
N PRO A 111 -10.65 10.69 18.50
CA PRO A 111 -12.02 10.33 18.15
C PRO A 111 -12.41 10.68 16.70
N ASP A 112 -11.82 11.75 16.14
CA ASP A 112 -12.28 12.39 14.91
C ASP A 112 -11.19 12.50 13.84
N PHE A 113 -11.61 12.49 12.57
CA PHE A 113 -10.79 12.77 11.40
C PHE A 113 -10.85 14.28 11.10
N VAL A 114 -9.72 14.99 11.23
CA VAL A 114 -9.56 16.38 10.77
C VAL A 114 -8.49 16.42 9.69
#